data_AF-A0A5J5C6D0-F1
#
_entry.id   AF-A0A5J5C6D0-F1
#
_cell.length_a   1.000
_cell.length_b   1.000
_cell.length_c   1.000
_cell.angle_alpha   90.00
_cell.angle_beta   90.00
_cell.angle_gamma   90.00
#
_symmetry.space_group_name_H-M   'P 1'
#
loop_
_entity.id
_entity.type
_entity.pdbx_description
1 polymer ?
#
loop_
_entity_poly.entity_id
_entity_poly.type
_entity_poly.pdbx_seq_one_letter_code
_entity_poly.pdbx_strand_id
1 'polypeptide(L)'
;MAAEKVKMPQIREDSITLKLNLMDLANIRASKSGSILLSEILQTRFKGLSGEFQLMNGKKLISKAFEIVNVIGKGDRRVGFWTLMDGITKEMNPSVEKKYSSSHSGIEAIIWPGGSTTTPKGWVLPMSGKKLRIGVPLRQGSNEFINVDIHPQTNATIVTGSCIDVFKPAIDALEYEVSYEFIPFANGSYDELIYQVYLQNYDAAVGDTRIKSNRSLYVDSTLPYTDMGVGTVAPVVENKNMWIFFKPIDSGLWITSVSFFIIMGFVVWAIEHPINEEFQGAPAQQIGTALWFGFSTLVYTHREKLLSNLSRFVVIVWVFVVLILTSSYTATLTSLLMVQQIQLASKGNYIGYQTGTFIEGVIANNLNFEGLQQYSSPNEYVDALSRGNNNGSVVAVIDEIPYIKLFLTKHLVGYAMIASEPTTNGFAFWDLISFSPSDILDLLTS
;
A
#
# COMPACT_ATOMS: atom_id res chain seq x y z
N MET A 1 -27.15 -60.64 -1.78
CA MET A 1 -26.76 -61.05 -0.42
C MET A 1 -25.65 -62.07 -0.59
N ALA A 2 -24.39 -61.68 -0.44
CA ALA A 2 -23.26 -62.60 -0.47
C ALA A 2 -22.93 -62.95 0.99
N ALA A 3 -23.19 -64.18 1.41
CA ALA A 3 -22.83 -64.66 2.73
C ALA A 3 -21.45 -65.33 2.64
N GLU A 4 -20.41 -64.64 3.12
CA GLU A 4 -19.10 -65.22 3.28
C GLU A 4 -19.07 -66.03 4.59
N LYS A 5 -18.78 -67.33 4.51
CA LYS A 5 -18.65 -68.19 5.69
C LYS A 5 -17.32 -67.91 6.38
N VAL A 6 -17.36 -67.13 7.46
CA VAL A 6 -16.21 -66.94 8.36
C VAL A 6 -16.00 -68.22 9.18
N LYS A 7 -14.81 -68.81 9.06
CA LYS A 7 -14.41 -70.01 9.81
C LYS A 7 -13.91 -69.56 11.19
N MET A 8 -14.80 -69.54 12.19
CA MET A 8 -14.43 -69.19 13.56
C MET A 8 -13.46 -70.24 14.13
N PRO A 9 -12.33 -69.84 14.75
CA PRO A 9 -11.50 -70.76 15.52
C PRO A 9 -12.33 -71.32 16.69
N GLN A 10 -12.17 -72.62 17.00
CA GLN A 10 -12.90 -73.26 18.09
C GLN A 10 -12.55 -72.61 19.43
N ILE A 11 -13.47 -71.80 19.95
CA ILE A 11 -13.39 -71.26 21.30
C ILE A 11 -13.92 -72.34 22.23
N ARG A 12 -13.09 -72.80 23.17
CA ARG A 12 -13.52 -73.68 24.25
C ARG A 12 -14.50 -72.91 25.12
N GLU A 13 -15.79 -73.22 25.00
CA GLU A 13 -16.83 -72.74 25.90
C GLU A 13 -16.67 -73.48 27.23
N ASP A 14 -15.99 -72.85 28.19
CA ASP A 14 -16.14 -73.23 29.59
C ASP A 14 -17.54 -72.75 30.02
N SER A 15 -18.48 -73.69 30.15
CA SER A 15 -19.85 -73.42 30.62
C SER A 15 -19.81 -72.99 32.09
N ILE A 16 -19.71 -71.68 32.35
CA ILE A 16 -19.95 -71.11 33.67
C ILE A 16 -21.46 -70.91 33.79
N THR A 17 -22.12 -71.77 34.58
CA THR A 17 -23.52 -71.63 34.95
C THR A 17 -23.70 -70.38 35.82
N LEU A 18 -23.93 -69.22 35.21
CA LEU A 18 -24.24 -67.97 35.92
C LEU A 18 -25.72 -67.95 36.32
N LYS A 19 -26.00 -68.16 37.62
CA LYS A 19 -27.26 -67.72 38.23
C LYS A 19 -27.28 -66.19 38.18
N LEU A 20 -28.08 -65.62 37.27
CA LEU A 20 -28.25 -64.18 37.13
C LEU A 20 -28.94 -63.60 38.37
N ASN A 21 -28.17 -62.87 39.18
CA ASN A 21 -28.67 -61.99 40.23
C ASN A 21 -28.66 -60.56 39.68
N LEU A 22 -29.78 -59.85 39.75
CA LEU A 22 -30.04 -58.58 39.03
C LEU A 22 -29.16 -57.37 39.47
N MET A 23 -28.29 -57.52 40.47
CA MET A 23 -27.36 -56.47 40.92
C MET A 23 -25.97 -56.51 40.26
N ASP A 24 -25.63 -57.53 39.46
CA ASP A 24 -24.29 -57.68 38.87
C ASP A 24 -24.11 -57.02 37.48
N LEU A 25 -25.06 -56.19 37.06
CA LEU A 25 -25.02 -55.54 35.73
C LEU A 25 -23.83 -54.57 35.58
N ALA A 26 -23.27 -54.07 36.69
CA ALA A 26 -22.08 -53.21 36.70
C ALA A 26 -20.75 -53.99 36.46
N ASN A 27 -20.77 -55.33 36.52
CA ASN A 27 -19.62 -56.21 36.32
C ASN A 27 -19.64 -56.96 34.98
N ILE A 28 -20.42 -56.48 33.98
CA ILE A 28 -20.37 -57.02 32.62
C ILE A 28 -18.99 -56.72 32.02
N ARG A 29 -18.06 -57.65 32.25
CA ARG A 29 -16.73 -57.65 31.66
C ARG A 29 -16.92 -57.66 30.13
N ALA A 30 -16.33 -56.69 29.44
CA ALA A 30 -16.33 -56.64 27.98
C ALA A 30 -15.94 -58.01 27.41
N SER A 31 -16.77 -58.56 26.52
CA SER A 31 -16.56 -59.89 25.96
C SER A 31 -15.20 -59.94 25.25
N LYS A 32 -14.34 -60.89 25.63
CA LYS A 32 -13.07 -61.16 24.93
C LYS A 32 -13.30 -61.55 23.46
N SER A 33 -14.49 -62.06 23.12
CA SER A 33 -14.89 -62.36 21.74
C SER A 33 -15.26 -61.11 20.95
N GLY A 34 -15.60 -60.01 21.62
CA GLY A 34 -15.96 -58.74 20.97
C GLY A 34 -14.78 -58.09 20.25
N SER A 35 -13.57 -58.13 20.83
CA SER A 35 -12.37 -57.61 20.18
C SER A 35 -11.95 -58.44 18.96
N ILE A 36 -12.14 -59.77 19.03
CA ILE A 36 -11.90 -60.70 17.91
C ILE A 36 -12.90 -60.46 16.79
N LEU A 37 -14.19 -60.33 17.11
CA LEU A 37 -15.23 -60.02 16.13
C LEU A 37 -14.99 -58.66 15.48
N LEU A 38 -14.60 -57.65 16.26
CA LEU A 38 -14.25 -56.34 15.74
C LEU A 38 -13.05 -56.42 14.79
N SER A 39 -11.99 -57.17 15.14
CA SER A 39 -10.84 -57.32 14.24
C SER A 39 -11.21 -58.00 12.92
N GLU A 40 -12.09 -59.00 12.96
CA GLU A 40 -12.59 -59.65 11.74
C GLU A 40 -13.43 -58.69 10.90
N ILE A 41 -14.37 -57.94 11.52
CA ILE A 41 -15.18 -56.92 10.83
C ILE A 41 -14.30 -55.85 10.18
N LEU A 42 -13.29 -55.36 10.88
CA LEU A 42 -12.37 -54.33 10.37
C LEU A 42 -11.49 -54.85 9.22
N GLN A 43 -11.24 -56.16 9.13
CA GLN A 43 -10.47 -56.79 8.05
C GLN A 43 -11.35 -57.25 6.88
N THR A 44 -12.67 -57.12 6.97
CA THR A 44 -13.57 -57.56 5.89
C THR A 44 -13.30 -56.81 4.58
N ARG A 45 -13.20 -57.61 3.50
CA ARG A 45 -13.13 -57.13 2.12
C ARG A 45 -14.07 -57.96 1.28
N PHE A 46 -15.09 -57.32 0.71
CA PHE A 46 -16.05 -58.01 -0.15
C PHE A 46 -16.44 -57.15 -1.34
N LYS A 47 -16.93 -57.80 -2.40
CA LYS A 47 -17.48 -57.11 -3.56
C LYS A 47 -19.00 -56.95 -3.39
N GLY A 48 -19.44 -55.72 -3.14
CA GLY A 48 -20.86 -55.35 -3.01
C GLY A 48 -21.44 -54.75 -4.29
N LEU A 49 -22.70 -54.32 -4.22
CA LEU A 49 -23.41 -53.65 -5.33
C LEU A 49 -22.77 -52.30 -5.69
N SER A 50 -22.25 -51.57 -4.70
CA SER A 50 -21.55 -50.29 -4.88
C SER A 50 -20.05 -50.45 -5.23
N GLY A 51 -19.61 -51.68 -5.53
CA GLY A 51 -18.22 -52.00 -5.84
C GLY A 51 -17.48 -52.69 -4.70
N GLU A 52 -16.16 -52.60 -4.75
CA GLU A 52 -15.27 -53.23 -3.77
C GLU A 52 -15.32 -52.46 -2.43
N PHE A 53 -15.70 -53.16 -1.37
CA PHE A 53 -15.74 -52.64 -0.02
C PHE A 53 -14.53 -53.11 0.78
N GLN A 54 -13.86 -52.18 1.45
CA GLN A 54 -12.77 -52.46 2.38
C GLN A 54 -12.82 -51.46 3.53
N LEU A 55 -12.64 -51.92 4.76
CA LEU A 55 -12.41 -51.03 5.90
C LEU A 55 -10.91 -50.95 6.16
N MET A 56 -10.34 -49.76 6.25
CA MET A 56 -8.94 -49.55 6.63
C MET A 56 -8.93 -48.80 7.96
N ASN A 57 -8.40 -49.42 9.02
CA ASN A 57 -8.23 -48.80 10.36
C ASN A 57 -9.50 -48.11 10.91
N GLY A 58 -10.66 -48.77 10.82
CA GLY A 58 -11.91 -48.25 11.38
C GLY A 58 -12.60 -47.14 10.58
N LYS A 59 -12.01 -46.71 9.45
CA LYS A 59 -12.64 -45.80 8.50
C LYS A 59 -13.03 -46.56 7.23
N LYS A 60 -14.29 -46.39 6.81
CA LYS A 60 -14.81 -46.92 5.56
C LYS A 60 -13.97 -46.35 4.41
N LEU A 61 -13.39 -47.22 3.58
CA LEU A 61 -12.84 -46.76 2.31
C LEU A 61 -14.05 -46.35 1.45
N ILE A 62 -14.19 -45.04 1.24
CA ILE A 62 -15.23 -44.45 0.41
C ILE A 62 -15.08 -45.06 -1.00
N SER A 63 -16.20 -45.47 -1.59
CA SER A 63 -16.26 -46.06 -2.93
C SER A 63 -15.35 -45.32 -3.92
N LYS A 64 -14.54 -46.08 -4.67
CA LYS A 64 -13.52 -45.54 -5.58
C LYS A 64 -14.07 -44.57 -6.64
N ALA A 65 -15.36 -44.65 -6.94
CA ALA A 65 -16.03 -43.75 -7.87
C ALA A 65 -17.44 -43.36 -7.38
N PHE A 66 -17.82 -42.11 -7.64
CA PHE A 66 -19.16 -41.57 -7.45
C PHE A 66 -19.81 -41.33 -8.81
N GLU A 67 -21.07 -41.70 -8.96
CA GLU A 67 -21.83 -41.39 -10.18
C GLU A 67 -22.40 -39.98 -10.08
N ILE A 68 -22.09 -39.13 -11.06
CA ILE A 68 -22.66 -37.79 -11.20
C ILE A 68 -23.86 -37.87 -12.12
N VAL A 69 -24.99 -37.38 -11.65
CA VAL A 69 -26.27 -37.40 -12.35
C VAL A 69 -26.81 -35.98 -12.45
N ASN A 70 -27.24 -35.59 -13.64
CA ASN A 70 -27.96 -34.34 -13.91
C ASN A 70 -29.47 -34.61 -13.93
N VAL A 71 -30.22 -33.92 -13.08
CA VAL A 71 -31.67 -34.11 -12.94
C VAL A 71 -32.40 -33.04 -13.75
N ILE A 72 -33.19 -33.46 -14.74
CA ILE A 72 -33.90 -32.58 -15.67
C ILE A 72 -35.40 -32.88 -15.60
N GLY A 73 -36.14 -31.99 -14.94
CA GLY A 73 -37.59 -32.13 -14.76
C GLY A 73 -37.94 -33.38 -13.95
N LYS A 74 -38.55 -34.39 -14.60
CA LYS A 74 -38.90 -35.68 -13.96
C LYS A 74 -37.92 -36.81 -14.29
N GLY A 75 -36.93 -36.57 -15.16
CA GLY A 75 -35.95 -37.56 -15.56
C GLY A 75 -34.57 -37.25 -15.00
N ASP A 76 -33.74 -38.28 -14.88
CA ASP A 76 -32.34 -38.18 -14.52
C ASP A 76 -31.45 -38.63 -15.69
N ARG A 77 -30.30 -37.98 -15.82
CA ARG A 77 -29.33 -38.24 -16.89
C ARG A 77 -27.94 -38.36 -16.29
N ARG A 78 -27.30 -39.51 -16.48
CA ARG A 78 -25.91 -39.72 -16.03
C ARG A 78 -24.95 -38.83 -16.82
N VAL A 79 -24.08 -38.12 -16.11
CA VAL A 79 -23.06 -37.24 -16.69
C VAL A 79 -21.70 -37.93 -16.73
N GLY A 80 -21.34 -38.66 -15.67
CA GLY A 80 -20.06 -39.35 -15.57
C GLY A 80 -19.79 -39.92 -14.19
N PHE A 81 -18.56 -40.36 -13.96
CA PHE A 81 -18.05 -40.86 -12.69
C PHE A 81 -16.93 -39.97 -12.17
N TRP A 82 -17.01 -39.58 -10.91
CA TRP A 82 -15.94 -38.88 -10.21
C TRP A 82 -15.11 -39.85 -9.39
N THR A 83 -13.80 -39.85 -9.60
CA THR A 83 -12.83 -40.58 -8.77
C THR A 83 -11.84 -39.62 -8.12
N LEU A 84 -11.28 -40.02 -6.98
CA LEU A 84 -10.30 -39.19 -6.27
C LEU A 84 -9.04 -38.92 -7.11
N MET A 85 -8.66 -39.85 -7.98
CA MET A 85 -7.39 -39.79 -8.72
C MET A 85 -7.54 -39.17 -10.12
N ASP A 86 -8.66 -39.42 -10.80
CA ASP A 86 -8.83 -39.05 -12.22
C ASP A 86 -9.87 -37.93 -12.41
N GLY A 87 -10.48 -37.41 -11.34
CA GLY A 87 -11.52 -36.38 -11.43
C GLY A 87 -12.80 -36.91 -12.09
N ILE A 88 -13.46 -36.09 -12.92
CA ILE A 88 -14.70 -36.47 -13.62
C ILE A 88 -14.36 -37.16 -14.95
N THR A 89 -14.83 -38.40 -15.12
CA THR A 89 -14.59 -39.24 -16.29
C THR A 89 -15.90 -39.82 -16.83
N LYS A 90 -15.95 -40.16 -18.12
CA LYS A 90 -17.15 -40.79 -18.72
C LYS A 90 -17.35 -42.23 -18.25
N GLU A 91 -16.25 -42.97 -18.09
CA GLU A 91 -16.24 -44.40 -17.79
C GLU A 91 -15.56 -44.63 -16.43
N MET A 92 -16.08 -45.57 -15.64
CA MET A 92 -15.61 -45.81 -14.27
C MET A 92 -14.15 -46.29 -14.18
N ASN A 93 -13.60 -46.89 -15.25
CA ASN A 93 -12.21 -47.33 -15.35
C ASN A 93 -11.66 -46.97 -16.76
N PRO A 94 -11.10 -45.77 -16.96
CA PRO A 94 -10.52 -45.42 -18.25
C PRO A 94 -9.30 -46.30 -18.54
N SER A 95 -9.22 -46.85 -19.75
CA SER A 95 -8.03 -47.54 -20.26
C SER A 95 -6.82 -46.61 -20.24
N VAL A 96 -5.63 -47.15 -19.92
CA VAL A 96 -4.37 -46.38 -19.76
C VAL A 96 -4.06 -45.47 -20.96
N GLU A 97 -4.48 -45.85 -22.17
CA GLU A 97 -4.29 -45.05 -23.39
C GLU A 97 -5.12 -43.75 -23.44
N LYS A 98 -6.21 -43.63 -22.66
CA LYS A 98 -7.09 -42.44 -22.64
C LYS A 98 -6.73 -41.42 -21.57
N LYS A 99 -5.71 -41.67 -20.73
CA LYS A 99 -5.29 -40.78 -19.62
C LYS A 99 -4.72 -39.43 -20.07
N TYR A 100 -4.35 -39.28 -21.34
CA TYR A 100 -3.68 -38.08 -21.86
C TYR A 100 -4.54 -37.20 -22.79
N SER A 101 -5.84 -37.50 -22.96
CA SER A 101 -6.74 -36.58 -23.65
C SER A 101 -7.34 -35.59 -22.66
N SER A 102 -6.79 -34.37 -22.64
CA SER A 102 -7.27 -33.20 -21.90
C SER A 102 -8.60 -32.65 -22.40
N SER A 103 -9.19 -33.23 -23.44
CA SER A 103 -10.49 -32.82 -23.94
C SER A 103 -11.60 -33.44 -23.10
N HIS A 104 -12.45 -32.60 -22.52
CA HIS A 104 -13.75 -32.97 -21.93
C HIS A 104 -14.73 -33.57 -22.97
N SER A 105 -14.24 -34.01 -24.13
CA SER A 105 -14.94 -34.38 -25.37
C SER A 105 -15.76 -35.68 -25.28
N GLY A 106 -16.00 -36.19 -24.07
CA GLY A 106 -16.75 -37.42 -23.85
C GLY A 106 -17.85 -37.32 -22.80
N ILE A 107 -17.87 -36.27 -21.98
CA ILE A 107 -18.88 -36.07 -20.94
C ILE A 107 -20.16 -35.55 -21.61
N GLU A 108 -21.30 -36.12 -21.25
CA GLU A 108 -22.58 -35.67 -21.81
C GLU A 108 -22.88 -34.22 -21.36
N ALA A 109 -23.41 -33.40 -22.26
CA ALA A 109 -23.65 -31.98 -22.00
C ALA A 109 -24.55 -31.79 -20.76
N ILE A 110 -24.03 -31.05 -19.78
CA ILE A 110 -24.77 -30.68 -18.56
C ILE A 110 -25.77 -29.59 -18.93
N ILE A 111 -27.04 -29.83 -18.62
CA ILE A 111 -28.11 -28.86 -18.77
C ILE A 111 -28.35 -28.22 -17.41
N TRP A 112 -28.13 -26.91 -17.34
CA TRP A 112 -28.32 -26.10 -16.15
C TRP A 112 -29.80 -25.69 -15.99
N PRO A 113 -30.22 -25.27 -14.79
CA PRO A 113 -31.55 -24.72 -14.57
C PRO A 113 -31.88 -23.63 -15.61
N GLY A 114 -33.07 -23.71 -16.21
CA GLY A 114 -33.46 -22.83 -17.34
C GLY A 114 -33.13 -23.39 -18.73
N GLY A 115 -32.54 -24.57 -18.84
CA GLY A 115 -32.37 -25.28 -20.12
C GLY A 115 -31.08 -24.95 -20.88
N SER A 116 -30.17 -24.16 -20.29
CA SER A 116 -28.90 -23.81 -20.93
C SER A 116 -27.86 -24.93 -20.80
N THR A 117 -27.07 -25.16 -21.86
CA THR A 117 -25.90 -26.07 -21.84
C THR A 117 -24.59 -25.35 -21.51
N THR A 118 -24.61 -24.02 -21.42
CA THR A 118 -23.42 -23.23 -21.08
C THR A 118 -23.23 -23.21 -19.56
N THR A 119 -22.05 -23.57 -19.08
CA THR A 119 -21.70 -23.46 -17.66
C THR A 119 -21.90 -22.02 -17.17
N PRO A 120 -22.80 -21.78 -16.19
CA PRO A 120 -22.97 -20.44 -15.63
C PRO A 120 -21.68 -20.03 -14.93
N LYS A 121 -21.20 -18.82 -15.22
CA LYS A 121 -20.04 -18.24 -14.56
C LYS A 121 -20.46 -17.72 -13.17
N GLY A 122 -20.54 -18.62 -12.19
CA GLY A 122 -20.65 -18.28 -10.77
C GLY A 122 -21.85 -17.39 -10.38
N TRP A 123 -21.66 -16.63 -9.28
CA TRP A 123 -22.62 -15.65 -8.78
C TRP A 123 -22.65 -14.43 -9.71
N VAL A 124 -23.47 -14.47 -10.75
CA VAL A 124 -23.82 -13.26 -11.50
C VAL A 124 -24.74 -12.44 -10.60
N LEU A 125 -24.27 -11.28 -10.12
CA LEU A 125 -25.14 -10.28 -9.50
C LEU A 125 -26.32 -10.06 -10.47
N PRO A 126 -27.57 -10.22 -10.02
CA PRO A 126 -28.70 -10.10 -10.93
C PRO A 126 -28.63 -8.74 -11.63
N MET A 127 -28.60 -8.71 -12.96
CA MET A 127 -28.81 -7.49 -13.77
C MET A 127 -30.21 -6.85 -13.54
N SER A 128 -30.96 -7.37 -12.57
CA SER A 128 -32.25 -6.88 -12.12
C SER A 128 -32.07 -5.61 -11.27
N GLY A 129 -31.77 -4.48 -11.91
CA GLY A 129 -32.17 -3.13 -11.50
C GLY A 129 -31.73 -2.59 -10.14
N LYS A 130 -31.00 -3.35 -9.32
CA LYS A 130 -30.52 -2.90 -8.01
C LYS A 130 -29.20 -2.16 -8.19
N LYS A 131 -29.27 -0.84 -8.15
CA LYS A 131 -28.10 0.03 -8.18
C LYS A 131 -27.34 -0.07 -6.86
N LEU A 132 -26.01 -0.09 -6.93
CA LEU A 132 -25.17 0.07 -5.75
C LEU A 132 -25.36 1.47 -5.16
N ARG A 133 -25.64 1.53 -3.87
CA ARG A 133 -25.83 2.76 -3.12
C ARG A 133 -24.48 3.20 -2.56
N ILE A 134 -23.85 4.16 -3.21
CA ILE A 134 -22.54 4.66 -2.82
C ILE A 134 -22.71 5.89 -1.93
N GLY A 135 -22.31 5.77 -0.68
CA GLY A 135 -22.30 6.89 0.26
C GLY A 135 -21.16 7.87 -0.05
N VAL A 136 -21.47 9.15 -0.13
CA VAL A 136 -20.49 10.22 -0.38
C VAL A 136 -20.58 11.27 0.74
N PRO A 137 -19.47 11.64 1.40
CA PRO A 137 -19.51 12.63 2.45
C PRO A 137 -19.77 14.03 1.89
N LEU A 138 -20.67 14.77 2.53
CA LEU A 138 -20.96 16.17 2.20
C LEU A 138 -20.22 17.07 3.19
N ARG A 139 -19.10 17.67 2.77
CA ARG A 139 -18.32 18.59 3.60
C ARG A 139 -18.35 20.00 3.04
N GLN A 140 -18.56 20.99 3.90
CA GLN A 140 -18.35 22.39 3.56
C GLN A 140 -16.85 22.72 3.68
N GLY A 141 -16.18 23.08 2.58
CA GLY A 141 -14.84 23.69 2.60
C GLY A 141 -13.75 23.01 1.76
N SER A 142 -13.97 21.81 1.22
CA SER A 142 -12.99 21.09 0.39
C SER A 142 -13.64 20.45 -0.85
N ASN A 143 -14.26 21.30 -1.65
CA ASN A 143 -15.05 20.90 -2.82
C ASN A 143 -14.21 20.26 -3.93
N GLU A 144 -12.89 20.40 -3.89
CA GLU A 144 -11.99 19.87 -4.94
C GLU A 144 -11.81 18.35 -4.87
N PHE A 145 -11.87 17.76 -3.67
CA PHE A 145 -11.82 16.31 -3.51
C PHE A 145 -13.18 15.67 -3.77
N ILE A 146 -14.23 16.28 -3.22
CA ILE A 146 -15.63 15.90 -3.43
C ILE A 146 -16.49 17.16 -3.38
N ASN A 147 -17.27 17.37 -4.43
CA ASN A 147 -18.36 18.34 -4.46
C ASN A 147 -19.67 17.63 -4.77
N VAL A 148 -20.73 18.01 -4.07
CA VAL A 148 -22.08 17.48 -4.25
C VAL A 148 -22.99 18.65 -4.58
N ASP A 149 -23.40 18.72 -5.85
CA ASP A 149 -24.37 19.70 -6.32
C ASP A 149 -25.73 19.03 -6.47
N ILE A 150 -26.73 19.53 -5.73
CA ILE A 150 -28.10 19.05 -5.83
C ILE A 150 -28.86 19.98 -6.75
N HIS A 151 -29.33 19.46 -7.90
CA HIS A 151 -30.11 20.28 -8.82
C HIS A 151 -31.44 20.70 -8.19
N PRO A 152 -31.73 22.02 -8.11
CA PRO A 152 -32.87 22.54 -7.34
C PRO A 152 -34.25 22.19 -7.92
N GLN A 153 -34.31 21.73 -9.18
CA GLN A 153 -35.57 21.41 -9.87
C GLN A 153 -35.83 19.91 -10.00
N THR A 154 -34.78 19.09 -10.11
CA THR A 154 -34.89 17.65 -10.36
C THR A 154 -34.50 16.79 -9.15
N ASN A 155 -33.98 17.39 -8.08
CA ASN A 155 -33.33 16.69 -6.96
C ASN A 155 -32.26 15.68 -7.40
N ALA A 156 -31.72 15.84 -8.61
CA ALA A 156 -30.64 14.99 -9.10
C ALA A 156 -29.34 15.41 -8.40
N THR A 157 -28.71 14.45 -7.74
CA THR A 157 -27.42 14.64 -7.08
C THR A 157 -26.30 14.46 -8.10
N ILE A 158 -25.57 15.53 -8.41
CA ILE A 158 -24.35 15.47 -9.21
C ILE A 158 -23.17 15.51 -8.26
N VAL A 159 -22.37 14.45 -8.29
CA VAL A 159 -21.14 14.35 -7.50
C VAL A 159 -19.94 14.48 -8.44
N THR A 160 -19.05 15.41 -8.10
CA THR A 160 -17.81 15.72 -8.82
C THR A 160 -16.64 15.79 -7.85
N GLY A 161 -15.41 15.85 -8.35
CA GLY A 161 -14.20 15.98 -7.54
C GLY A 161 -13.20 14.86 -7.77
N SER A 162 -11.96 15.07 -7.32
CA SER A 162 -10.83 14.17 -7.61
C SER A 162 -11.07 12.72 -7.19
N CYS A 163 -11.78 12.48 -6.07
CA CYS A 163 -12.07 11.12 -5.62
C CYS A 163 -13.06 10.39 -6.56
N ILE A 164 -13.99 11.12 -7.17
CA ILE A 164 -14.96 10.58 -8.13
C ILE A 164 -14.32 10.33 -9.49
N ASP A 165 -13.39 11.20 -9.88
CA ASP A 165 -12.64 11.07 -11.14
C ASP A 165 -11.69 9.87 -11.10
N VAL A 166 -11.29 9.39 -9.92
CA VAL A 166 -10.58 8.11 -9.74
C VAL A 166 -11.55 6.94 -9.69
N PHE A 167 -12.70 7.10 -9.03
CA PHE A 167 -13.68 6.03 -8.84
C PHE A 167 -14.36 5.59 -10.16
N LYS A 168 -14.79 6.53 -11.01
CA LYS A 168 -15.50 6.20 -12.26
C LYS A 168 -14.65 5.31 -13.18
N PRO A 169 -13.39 5.65 -13.53
CA PRO A 169 -12.55 4.76 -14.31
C PRO A 169 -12.29 3.40 -13.65
N ALA A 170 -12.23 3.34 -12.32
CA ALA A 170 -12.02 2.08 -11.59
C ALA A 170 -13.22 1.13 -11.75
N ILE A 171 -14.45 1.64 -11.71
CA ILE A 171 -15.66 0.86 -11.97
C ILE A 171 -15.80 0.53 -13.47
N ASP A 172 -15.52 1.49 -14.35
CA ASP A 172 -15.62 1.30 -15.81
C ASP A 172 -14.60 0.27 -16.34
N ALA A 173 -13.51 0.02 -15.60
CA ALA A 173 -12.51 -1.01 -15.92
C ALA A 173 -12.97 -2.44 -15.57
N LEU A 174 -14.09 -2.62 -14.87
CA LEU A 174 -14.64 -3.93 -14.56
C LEU A 174 -15.19 -4.60 -15.83
N GLU A 175 -15.03 -5.93 -15.95
CA GLU A 175 -15.50 -6.70 -17.11
C GLU A 175 -17.04 -6.77 -17.23
N TYR A 176 -17.77 -6.22 -16.26
CA TYR A 176 -19.22 -6.25 -16.17
C TYR A 176 -19.77 -4.87 -15.83
N GLU A 177 -20.96 -4.57 -16.36
CA GLU A 177 -21.62 -3.28 -16.14
C GLU A 177 -22.20 -3.21 -14.71
N VAL A 178 -21.67 -2.28 -13.91
CA VAL A 178 -22.13 -2.04 -12.54
C VAL A 178 -22.96 -0.78 -12.51
N SER A 179 -24.27 -0.92 -12.28
CA SER A 179 -25.14 0.25 -12.04
C SER A 179 -24.99 0.75 -10.62
N TYR A 180 -24.74 2.04 -10.42
CA TYR A 180 -24.60 2.67 -9.10
C TYR A 180 -25.29 4.03 -9.04
N GLU A 181 -25.53 4.51 -7.82
CA GLU A 181 -26.01 5.85 -7.52
C GLU A 181 -25.26 6.44 -6.32
N PHE A 182 -24.98 7.74 -6.37
CA PHE A 182 -24.35 8.44 -5.26
C PHE A 182 -25.41 9.02 -4.33
N ILE A 183 -25.28 8.71 -3.05
CA ILE A 183 -26.16 9.18 -1.99
C ILE A 183 -25.35 10.08 -1.05
N PRO A 184 -25.66 11.38 -0.97
CA PRO A 184 -24.91 12.31 -0.14
C PRO A 184 -25.24 12.09 1.33
N PHE A 185 -24.19 12.06 2.15
CA PHE A 185 -24.26 11.91 3.59
C PHE A 185 -23.98 13.26 4.25
N ALA A 186 -25.06 13.96 4.64
CA ALA A 186 -25.02 15.34 5.13
C ALA A 186 -24.74 15.50 6.63
N ASN A 187 -25.24 14.58 7.45
CA ASN A 187 -25.25 14.72 8.91
C ASN A 187 -24.47 13.57 9.55
N GLY A 188 -23.15 13.70 9.62
CA GLY A 188 -22.34 12.80 10.41
C GLY A 188 -20.84 12.87 10.15
N SER A 189 -20.09 12.12 10.94
CA SER A 189 -18.65 11.97 10.76
C SER A 189 -18.31 10.96 9.66
N TYR A 190 -17.08 10.98 9.16
CA TYR A 190 -16.59 9.92 8.27
C TYR A 190 -16.63 8.53 8.92
N ASP A 191 -16.48 8.45 10.25
CA ASP A 191 -16.61 7.18 10.97
C ASP A 191 -18.06 6.66 10.90
N GLU A 192 -19.04 7.56 11.02
CA GLU A 192 -20.46 7.21 10.87
C GLU A 192 -20.79 6.82 9.44
N LEU A 193 -20.29 7.53 8.42
CA LEU A 193 -20.48 7.14 7.02
C LEU A 193 -20.01 5.71 6.75
N ILE A 194 -18.81 5.36 7.22
CA ILE A 194 -18.24 4.03 7.04
C ILE A 194 -18.98 3.00 7.89
N TYR A 195 -19.45 3.38 9.08
CA TYR A 195 -20.34 2.53 9.87
C TYR A 195 -21.68 2.25 9.17
N GLN A 196 -22.23 3.21 8.41
CA GLN A 196 -23.42 2.96 7.58
C GLN A 196 -23.17 1.95 6.44
N VAL A 197 -21.93 1.84 5.95
CA VAL A 197 -21.53 0.76 5.02
C VAL A 197 -21.60 -0.59 5.72
N TYR A 198 -21.07 -0.70 6.94
CA TYR A 198 -21.17 -1.92 7.75
C TYR A 198 -22.62 -2.34 8.05
N LEU A 199 -23.48 -1.36 8.34
CA LEU A 199 -24.92 -1.61 8.53
C LEU A 199 -25.67 -1.95 7.24
N GLN A 200 -24.99 -2.01 6.08
CA GLN A 200 -25.59 -2.26 4.76
C GLN A 200 -26.63 -1.22 4.34
N ASN A 201 -26.58 -0.01 4.91
CA ASN A 201 -27.38 1.12 4.45
C ASN A 201 -26.79 1.75 3.19
N TYR A 202 -25.47 1.68 3.06
CA TYR A 202 -24.73 1.89 1.82
C TYR A 202 -24.00 0.61 1.44
N ASP A 203 -23.82 0.38 0.15
CA ASP A 203 -23.10 -0.79 -0.35
C ASP A 203 -21.59 -0.51 -0.44
N ALA A 204 -21.21 0.76 -0.63
CA ALA A 204 -19.83 1.25 -0.56
C ALA A 204 -19.80 2.73 -0.12
N ALA A 205 -18.63 3.22 0.28
CA ALA A 205 -18.39 4.64 0.50
C ALA A 205 -17.18 5.15 -0.30
N VAL A 206 -17.34 6.31 -0.93
CA VAL A 206 -16.33 6.95 -1.78
C VAL A 206 -16.08 8.36 -1.28
N GLY A 207 -14.81 8.68 -1.08
CA GLY A 207 -14.39 10.04 -0.78
C GLY A 207 -12.95 10.18 -0.33
N ASP A 208 -12.64 11.32 0.29
CA ASP A 208 -11.39 11.64 0.99
C ASP A 208 -11.29 10.90 2.35
N THR A 209 -11.76 9.66 2.37
CA THR A 209 -11.82 8.78 3.52
C THR A 209 -10.49 8.06 3.73
N ARG A 210 -9.85 8.35 4.87
CA ARG A 210 -8.57 7.74 5.26
C ARG A 210 -8.71 6.35 5.85
N ILE A 211 -7.73 5.48 5.60
CA ILE A 211 -7.62 4.16 6.22
C ILE A 211 -7.29 4.33 7.71
N LYS A 212 -8.17 3.90 8.60
CA LYS A 212 -7.93 3.87 10.05
C LYS A 212 -8.15 2.46 10.56
N SER A 213 -7.29 2.01 11.47
CA SER A 213 -7.40 0.69 12.11
C SER A 213 -8.81 0.42 12.68
N ASN A 214 -9.44 1.40 13.34
CA ASN A 214 -10.80 1.25 13.88
C ASN A 214 -11.84 0.90 12.80
N ARG A 215 -11.73 1.50 11.59
CA ARG A 215 -12.66 1.26 10.47
C ARG A 215 -12.41 -0.09 9.80
N SER A 216 -11.15 -0.47 9.69
CA SER A 216 -10.72 -1.76 9.12
C SER A 216 -11.12 -2.98 9.95
N LEU A 217 -11.70 -2.79 11.14
CA LEU A 217 -12.24 -3.90 11.95
C LEU A 217 -13.57 -4.44 11.40
N TYR A 218 -14.30 -3.64 10.62
CA TYR A 218 -15.67 -3.96 10.23
C TYR A 218 -16.00 -3.64 8.75
N VAL A 219 -15.14 -2.94 8.02
CA VAL A 219 -15.25 -2.66 6.58
C VAL A 219 -13.87 -2.86 5.94
N ASP A 220 -13.83 -3.39 4.72
CA ASP A 220 -12.60 -3.48 3.95
C ASP A 220 -12.35 -2.17 3.20
N SER A 221 -11.08 -1.91 2.89
CA SER A 221 -10.68 -0.73 2.13
C SER A 221 -9.84 -1.13 0.93
N THR A 222 -9.98 -0.40 -0.17
CA THR A 222 -9.08 -0.54 -1.31
C THR A 222 -7.65 -0.13 -0.93
N LEU A 223 -6.70 -0.44 -1.82
CA LEU A 223 -5.37 0.16 -1.72
C LEU A 223 -5.49 1.70 -1.74
N PRO A 224 -4.66 2.41 -0.97
CA PRO A 224 -4.66 3.86 -0.97
C PRO A 224 -4.28 4.39 -2.35
N TYR A 225 -5.05 5.32 -2.88
CA TYR A 225 -4.81 5.92 -4.20
C TYR A 225 -4.20 7.32 -4.13
N THR A 226 -3.89 7.81 -2.93
CA THR A 226 -3.24 9.10 -2.70
C THR A 226 -2.13 8.98 -1.67
N ASP A 227 -1.03 9.70 -1.90
CA ASP A 227 0.02 9.88 -0.89
C ASP A 227 -0.51 10.71 0.28
N MET A 228 -0.52 10.15 1.49
CA MET A 228 -0.91 10.86 2.70
C MET A 228 0.25 10.99 3.67
N GLY A 229 0.16 11.98 4.52
CA GLY A 229 1.11 12.26 5.57
C GLY A 229 0.80 13.61 6.17
N VAL A 230 1.60 14.01 7.15
CA VAL A 230 1.47 15.31 7.78
C VAL A 230 2.54 16.23 7.20
N GLY A 231 2.13 17.40 6.74
CA GLY A 231 3.03 18.43 6.26
C GLY A 231 2.91 19.69 7.09
N THR A 232 3.96 20.51 7.08
CA THR A 232 3.97 21.84 7.69
C THR A 232 4.18 22.88 6.60
N VAL A 233 3.24 23.81 6.46
CA VAL A 233 3.30 24.94 5.53
C VAL A 233 3.72 26.20 6.27
N ALA A 234 4.67 26.92 5.71
CA ALA A 234 5.10 28.21 6.22
C ALA A 234 5.29 29.22 5.08
N PRO A 235 5.18 30.53 5.36
CA PRO A 235 5.48 31.55 4.39
C PRO A 235 6.98 31.50 4.03
N VAL A 236 7.28 31.57 2.73
CA VAL A 236 8.64 31.69 2.24
C VAL A 236 9.06 33.14 2.39
N VAL A 237 9.99 33.39 3.31
CA VAL A 237 10.63 34.71 3.40
C VAL A 237 11.58 34.85 2.21
N GLU A 238 11.10 35.50 1.14
CA GLU A 238 11.96 35.91 0.04
C GLU A 238 12.98 36.95 0.53
N ASN A 239 14.15 36.49 0.94
CA ASN A 239 15.28 37.38 1.16
C ASN A 239 15.88 37.68 -0.22
N LYS A 240 15.38 38.73 -0.88
CA LYS A 240 15.81 39.19 -2.23
C LYS A 240 17.29 39.59 -2.35
N ASN A 241 18.08 39.38 -1.30
CA ASN A 241 19.49 39.75 -1.26
C ASN A 241 20.34 38.65 -1.91
N MET A 242 20.69 38.85 -3.20
CA MET A 242 21.72 38.07 -3.91
C MET A 242 23.07 38.01 -3.18
N TRP A 243 23.30 38.89 -2.19
CA TRP A 243 24.50 38.92 -1.35
C TRP A 243 24.54 37.82 -0.27
N ILE A 244 23.52 36.95 -0.20
CA ILE A 244 23.51 35.82 0.75
C ILE A 244 24.70 34.87 0.55
N PHE A 245 25.27 34.81 -0.66
CA PHE A 245 26.47 34.02 -0.96
C PHE A 245 27.73 34.46 -0.22
N PHE A 246 27.84 35.74 0.15
CA PHE A 246 29.02 36.23 0.90
C PHE A 246 28.86 36.10 2.41
N LYS A 247 27.64 35.86 2.90
CA LYS A 247 27.31 35.73 4.33
C LYS A 247 27.96 34.56 5.08
N PRO A 248 28.23 33.38 4.48
CA PRO A 248 28.75 32.22 5.22
C PRO A 248 30.16 32.40 5.75
N ILE A 249 30.96 33.24 5.10
CA ILE A 249 32.38 33.45 5.41
C ILE A 249 32.58 34.90 5.83
N ASP A 250 33.35 35.12 6.90
CA ASP A 250 33.67 36.46 7.37
C ASP A 250 34.49 37.24 6.32
N SER A 251 34.30 38.56 6.27
CA SER A 251 34.95 39.43 5.29
C SER A 251 36.47 39.36 5.37
N GLY A 252 37.03 39.19 6.58
CA GLY A 252 38.46 38.98 6.77
C GLY A 252 38.98 37.68 6.15
N LEU A 253 38.19 36.60 6.21
CA LEU A 253 38.58 35.30 5.66
C LEU A 253 38.50 35.29 4.13
N TRP A 254 37.55 36.01 3.53
CA TRP A 254 37.50 36.24 2.08
C TRP A 254 38.77 36.95 1.58
N ILE A 255 39.16 38.05 2.23
CA ILE A 255 40.36 38.82 1.86
C ILE A 255 41.63 37.97 2.03
N THR A 256 41.70 37.20 3.12
CA THR A 256 42.82 36.29 3.38
C THR A 256 42.91 35.20 2.31
N SER A 257 41.77 34.63 1.91
CA SER A 257 41.70 33.63 0.86
C SER A 257 42.21 34.18 -0.47
N VAL A 258 41.68 35.32 -0.93
CA VAL A 258 42.12 35.98 -2.18
C VAL A 258 43.62 36.33 -2.14
N SER A 259 44.11 36.80 -1.00
CA SER A 259 45.55 37.09 -0.83
C SER A 259 46.40 35.82 -0.95
N PHE A 260 45.96 34.71 -0.34
CA PHE A 260 46.63 33.42 -0.44
C PHE A 260 46.63 32.88 -1.88
N PHE A 261 45.53 33.03 -2.64
CA PHE A 261 45.45 32.70 -4.07
C PHE A 261 46.51 33.42 -4.89
N ILE A 262 46.70 34.73 -4.66
CA ILE A 262 47.70 35.55 -5.37
C ILE A 262 49.13 35.10 -5.03
N ILE A 263 49.42 34.84 -3.75
CA ILE A 263 50.74 34.37 -3.29
C ILE A 263 51.06 33.01 -3.91
N MET A 264 50.10 32.08 -3.97
CA MET A 264 50.32 30.77 -4.56
C MET A 264 50.59 30.84 -6.07
N GLY A 265 49.87 31.70 -6.79
CA GLY A 265 50.16 31.99 -8.21
C GLY A 265 51.58 32.52 -8.41
N PHE A 266 52.05 33.40 -7.53
CA PHE A 266 53.42 33.91 -7.55
C PHE A 266 54.47 32.83 -7.27
N VAL A 267 54.21 31.91 -6.32
CA VAL A 267 55.13 30.80 -6.02
C VAL A 267 55.28 29.85 -7.22
N VAL A 268 54.17 29.48 -7.86
CA VAL A 268 54.21 28.63 -9.07
C VAL A 268 54.95 29.35 -10.20
N TRP A 269 54.68 30.63 -10.40
CA TRP A 269 55.40 31.47 -11.36
C TRP A 269 56.91 31.48 -11.08
N ALA A 270 57.35 31.72 -9.83
CA ALA A 270 58.76 31.77 -9.49
C ALA A 270 59.51 30.43 -9.74
N ILE A 271 58.81 29.29 -9.61
CA ILE A 271 59.38 27.96 -9.84
C ILE A 271 59.46 27.62 -11.33
N GLU A 272 58.46 28.00 -12.12
CA GLU A 272 58.37 27.66 -13.55
C GLU A 272 59.04 28.70 -14.46
N HIS A 273 59.15 29.96 -14.04
CA HIS A 273 59.80 31.05 -14.76
C HIS A 273 61.21 30.70 -15.32
N PRO A 274 62.11 30.05 -14.56
CA PRO A 274 63.44 29.72 -15.08
C PRO A 274 63.47 28.55 -16.07
N ILE A 275 62.41 27.73 -16.17
CA ILE A 275 62.45 26.42 -16.86
C ILE A 275 61.50 26.37 -18.06
N ASN A 276 60.38 27.09 -18.02
CA ASN A 276 59.31 26.96 -19.01
C ASN A 276 59.22 28.22 -19.90
N GLU A 277 59.41 28.05 -21.21
CA GLU A 277 59.29 29.13 -22.20
C GLU A 277 57.87 29.71 -22.27
N GLU A 278 56.84 28.94 -21.91
CA GLU A 278 55.44 29.42 -21.87
C GLU A 278 55.20 30.48 -20.78
N PHE A 279 56.07 30.55 -19.76
CA PHE A 279 56.02 31.54 -18.68
C PHE A 279 57.01 32.71 -18.90
N GLN A 280 57.71 32.73 -20.04
CA GLN A 280 58.66 33.78 -20.42
C GLN A 280 58.03 34.72 -21.46
N GLY A 281 57.94 36.02 -21.17
CA GLY A 281 57.27 37.02 -22.02
C GLY A 281 57.30 38.44 -21.44
N ALA A 282 56.53 39.37 -22.01
CA ALA A 282 56.44 40.74 -21.49
C ALA A 282 55.81 40.75 -20.07
N PRO A 283 56.30 41.59 -19.13
CA PRO A 283 55.96 41.49 -17.70
C PRO A 283 54.46 41.60 -17.37
N ALA A 284 53.69 42.36 -18.14
CA ALA A 284 52.23 42.45 -17.97
C ALA A 284 51.47 41.19 -18.43
N GLN A 285 51.99 40.50 -19.46
CA GLN A 285 51.40 39.27 -19.98
C GLN A 285 51.70 38.08 -19.05
N GLN A 286 52.87 38.08 -18.39
CA GLN A 286 53.28 37.05 -17.43
C GLN A 286 52.41 37.03 -16.16
N ILE A 287 52.10 38.21 -15.61
CA ILE A 287 51.20 38.32 -14.46
C ILE A 287 49.79 37.85 -14.84
N GLY A 288 49.35 38.16 -16.07
CA GLY A 288 48.09 37.68 -16.63
C GLY A 288 48.03 36.15 -16.72
N THR A 289 49.08 35.50 -17.24
CA THR A 289 49.16 34.03 -17.33
C THR A 289 49.21 33.39 -15.94
N ALA A 290 49.96 33.95 -14.98
CA ALA A 290 50.04 33.42 -13.62
C ALA A 290 48.70 33.54 -12.85
N LEU A 291 48.02 34.69 -12.96
CA LEU A 291 46.69 34.89 -12.38
C LEU A 291 45.63 34.00 -13.06
N TRP A 292 45.73 33.83 -14.38
CA TRP A 292 44.84 32.96 -15.14
C TRP A 292 45.06 31.48 -14.82
N PHE A 293 46.30 31.04 -14.62
CA PHE A 293 46.63 29.69 -14.15
C PHE A 293 46.08 29.44 -12.74
N GLY A 294 46.24 30.39 -11.82
CA GLY A 294 45.65 30.33 -10.48
C GLY A 294 44.11 30.21 -10.51
N PHE A 295 43.45 31.00 -11.36
CA PHE A 295 42.00 30.94 -11.56
C PHE A 295 41.55 29.64 -12.24
N SER A 296 42.27 29.15 -13.24
CA SER A 296 41.95 27.91 -13.96
C SER A 296 42.08 26.68 -13.08
N THR A 297 42.99 26.72 -12.10
CA THR A 297 43.15 25.66 -11.08
C THR A 297 41.95 25.61 -10.12
N LEU A 298 41.29 26.75 -9.85
CA LEU A 298 40.08 26.83 -9.03
C LEU A 298 38.87 26.21 -9.75
N VAL A 299 38.81 26.31 -11.08
CA VAL A 299 37.72 25.80 -11.94
C VAL A 299 38.06 24.45 -12.59
N TYR A 300 39.03 23.70 -12.07
CA TYR A 300 39.44 22.37 -12.56
C TYR A 300 39.82 22.30 -14.06
N THR A 301 40.20 23.43 -14.67
CA THR A 301 40.48 23.49 -16.11
C THR A 301 42.00 23.55 -16.33
N HIS A 302 42.67 22.40 -16.31
CA HIS A 302 44.12 22.35 -16.50
C HIS A 302 44.49 22.43 -17.99
N ARG A 303 45.01 23.58 -18.42
CA ARG A 303 45.42 23.81 -19.83
C ARG A 303 46.94 23.80 -20.04
N GLU A 304 47.73 24.12 -19.02
CA GLU A 304 49.17 24.33 -19.14
C GLU A 304 49.97 23.13 -18.61
N LYS A 305 51.03 22.74 -19.32
CA LYS A 305 51.89 21.61 -18.95
C LYS A 305 52.98 22.09 -17.99
N LEU A 306 52.93 21.66 -16.74
CA LEU A 306 53.98 21.91 -15.75
C LEU A 306 55.22 21.05 -16.07
N LEU A 307 56.39 21.67 -16.16
CA LEU A 307 57.65 20.98 -16.47
C LEU A 307 58.43 20.60 -15.20
N SER A 308 58.26 21.35 -14.11
CA SER A 308 58.96 21.10 -12.85
C SER A 308 58.23 20.08 -11.97
N ASN A 309 58.97 19.10 -11.43
CA ASN A 309 58.43 18.18 -10.42
C ASN A 309 58.06 18.91 -9.12
N LEU A 310 58.72 20.04 -8.82
CA LEU A 310 58.47 20.84 -7.63
C LEU A 310 57.16 21.64 -7.75
N SER A 311 56.90 22.25 -8.91
CA SER A 311 55.63 22.96 -9.16
C SER A 311 54.45 21.99 -9.15
N ARG A 312 54.62 20.78 -9.71
CA ARG A 312 53.59 19.73 -9.70
C ARG A 312 53.22 19.32 -8.28
N PHE A 313 54.20 19.17 -7.38
CA PHE A 313 53.94 18.89 -5.96
C PHE A 313 53.19 20.04 -5.28
N VAL A 314 53.62 21.29 -5.51
CA VAL A 314 52.96 22.49 -4.95
C VAL A 314 51.51 22.60 -5.44
N VAL A 315 51.25 22.35 -6.73
CA VAL A 315 49.90 22.37 -7.32
C VAL A 315 49.03 21.24 -6.77
N ILE A 316 49.57 20.05 -6.53
CA ILE A 316 48.81 18.94 -5.91
C ILE A 316 48.37 19.33 -4.49
N VAL A 317 49.29 19.82 -3.64
CA VAL A 317 48.97 20.28 -2.28
C VAL A 317 47.94 21.41 -2.32
N TRP A 318 48.08 22.33 -3.27
CA TRP A 318 47.16 23.44 -3.47
C TRP A 318 45.74 22.99 -3.85
N VAL A 319 45.59 22.02 -4.75
CA VAL A 319 44.28 21.45 -5.11
C VAL A 319 43.60 20.84 -3.88
N PHE A 320 44.35 20.18 -2.98
CA PHE A 320 43.80 19.70 -1.70
C PHE A 320 43.29 20.83 -0.80
N VAL A 321 44.00 21.96 -0.73
CA VAL A 321 43.55 23.13 0.06
C VAL A 321 42.27 23.74 -0.53
N VAL A 322 42.19 23.89 -1.85
CA VAL A 322 40.98 24.41 -2.53
C VAL A 322 39.78 23.48 -2.32
N LEU A 323 40.00 22.16 -2.36
CA LEU A 323 38.97 21.15 -2.04
C LEU A 323 38.43 21.30 -0.62
N ILE A 324 39.29 21.52 0.37
CA ILE A 324 38.88 21.71 1.77
C ILE A 324 38.10 23.04 1.93
N LEU A 325 38.54 24.11 1.27
CA LEU A 325 37.87 25.41 1.31
C LEU A 325 36.46 25.35 0.69
N THR A 326 36.31 24.75 -0.50
CA THR A 326 35.02 24.57 -1.17
C THR A 326 34.06 23.67 -0.39
N SER A 327 34.58 22.58 0.19
CA SER A 327 33.79 21.68 1.05
C SER A 327 33.32 22.39 2.33
N SER A 328 34.22 23.13 2.98
CA SER A 328 33.89 23.91 4.19
C SER A 328 32.86 25.01 3.89
N TYR A 329 33.02 25.74 2.79
CA TYR A 329 32.06 26.76 2.37
C TYR A 329 30.66 26.15 2.16
N THR A 330 30.58 25.02 1.45
CA THR A 330 29.31 24.33 1.20
C THR A 330 28.67 23.84 2.50
N ALA A 331 29.46 23.30 3.43
CA ALA A 331 28.99 22.87 4.74
C ALA A 331 28.46 24.05 5.58
N THR A 332 29.17 25.18 5.62
CA THR A 332 28.75 26.37 6.37
C THR A 332 27.52 27.04 5.75
N LEU A 333 27.44 27.13 4.43
CA LEU A 333 26.25 27.64 3.73
C LEU A 333 25.04 26.76 4.00
N THR A 334 25.20 25.44 3.89
CA THR A 334 24.13 24.46 4.18
C THR A 334 23.68 24.57 5.63
N SER A 335 24.61 24.65 6.58
CA SER A 335 24.30 24.82 8.00
C SER A 335 23.52 26.12 8.26
N LEU A 336 23.92 27.24 7.64
CA LEU A 336 23.23 28.52 7.79
C LEU A 336 21.79 28.45 7.27
N LEU A 337 21.58 27.84 6.10
CA LEU A 337 20.25 27.65 5.52
C LEU A 337 19.39 26.72 6.38
N MET A 338 19.95 25.62 6.87
CA MET A 338 19.25 24.68 7.74
C MET A 338 18.90 25.30 9.09
N VAL A 339 19.78 26.10 9.70
CA VAL A 339 19.50 26.79 10.97
C VAL A 339 18.38 27.82 10.80
N GLN A 340 18.31 28.52 9.67
CA GLN A 340 17.20 29.44 9.40
C GLN A 340 15.86 28.70 9.27
N GLN A 341 15.85 27.54 8.62
CA GLN A 341 14.65 26.68 8.55
C GLN A 341 14.23 26.17 9.94
N ILE A 342 15.19 25.72 10.75
CA ILE A 342 14.92 25.25 12.12
C ILE A 342 14.44 26.40 13.02
N GLN A 343 15.04 27.59 12.96
CA GLN A 343 14.61 28.74 13.76
C GLN A 343 13.21 29.25 13.38
N LEU A 344 12.84 29.14 12.10
CA LEU A 344 11.47 29.39 11.65
C LEU A 344 10.49 28.35 12.23
N ALA A 345 10.93 27.11 12.41
CA ALA A 345 10.13 26.06 13.03
C ALA A 345 10.11 26.09 14.57
N SER A 346 11.13 26.65 15.23
CA SER A 346 11.36 26.50 16.69
C SER A 346 11.07 27.74 17.55
N LYS A 347 10.83 28.92 16.97
CA LYS A 347 10.45 30.10 17.77
C LYS A 347 9.01 29.91 18.24
N GLY A 348 8.83 29.75 19.56
CA GLY A 348 7.59 29.43 20.28
C GLY A 348 6.41 30.35 19.98
N ASN A 349 5.86 30.19 18.79
CA ASN A 349 4.77 30.96 18.24
C ASN A 349 3.62 30.00 17.90
N TYR A 350 2.41 30.53 17.81
CA TYR A 350 1.21 29.74 17.60
C TYR A 350 1.30 28.89 16.32
N ILE A 351 0.96 27.61 16.43
CA ILE A 351 0.89 26.65 15.31
C ILE A 351 -0.57 26.44 14.95
N GLY A 352 -0.88 26.59 13.67
CA GLY A 352 -2.22 26.38 13.14
C GLY A 352 -2.44 24.93 12.75
N TYR A 353 -3.64 24.42 12.92
CA TYR A 353 -4.04 23.12 12.37
C TYR A 353 -5.50 23.14 11.93
N GLN A 354 -5.85 22.23 11.02
CA GLN A 354 -7.20 22.18 10.47
C GLN A 354 -8.19 21.47 11.41
N THR A 355 -9.37 22.07 11.60
CA THR A 355 -10.53 21.46 12.28
C THR A 355 -10.92 20.11 11.68
N GLY A 356 -11.10 19.09 12.53
CA GLY A 356 -11.60 17.77 12.12
C GLY A 356 -10.58 16.90 11.39
N THR A 357 -9.29 17.23 11.45
CA THR A 357 -8.21 16.39 10.94
C THR A 357 -7.66 15.43 11.98
N PHE A 358 -6.97 14.38 11.51
CA PHE A 358 -6.27 13.42 12.37
C PHE A 358 -5.26 14.10 13.31
N ILE A 359 -4.76 15.26 12.89
CA ILE A 359 -3.76 16.07 13.58
C ILE A 359 -4.27 16.50 14.96
N GLU A 360 -5.57 16.74 15.15
CA GLU A 360 -6.15 17.09 16.45
C GLU A 360 -5.90 16.00 17.51
N GLY A 361 -6.10 14.73 17.15
CA GLY A 361 -5.87 13.60 18.05
C GLY A 361 -4.37 13.27 18.25
N VAL A 362 -3.53 13.53 17.24
CA VAL A 362 -2.07 13.33 17.37
C VAL A 362 -1.44 14.40 18.23
N ILE A 363 -1.80 15.67 17.99
CA ILE A 363 -1.28 16.81 18.74
C ILE A 363 -1.77 16.74 20.19
N ALA A 364 -3.07 16.48 20.42
CA ALA A 364 -3.63 16.38 21.77
C ALA A 364 -2.99 15.27 22.63
N ASN A 365 -2.54 14.18 22.00
CA ASN A 365 -2.00 13.03 22.74
C ASN A 365 -0.46 13.01 22.86
N ASN A 366 0.28 13.63 21.92
CA ASN A 366 1.75 13.46 21.85
C ASN A 366 2.55 14.74 22.05
N LEU A 367 1.94 15.93 21.99
CA LEU A 367 2.71 17.18 21.93
C LEU A 367 2.08 18.25 22.85
N ASN A 368 2.77 18.57 23.95
CA ASN A 368 2.45 19.68 24.85
C ASN A 368 2.75 21.05 24.19
N PHE A 369 2.08 21.38 23.08
CA PHE A 369 2.16 22.70 22.47
C PHE A 369 1.13 23.64 23.11
N GLU A 370 1.58 24.64 23.86
CA GLU A 370 0.72 25.61 24.56
C GLU A 370 0.11 26.71 23.64
N GLY A 371 0.36 26.65 22.33
CA GLY A 371 -0.05 27.68 21.37
C GLY A 371 -0.67 27.11 20.10
N LEU A 372 -1.78 26.38 20.20
CA LEU A 372 -2.45 25.79 19.04
C LEU A 372 -3.69 26.58 18.66
N GLN A 373 -3.82 26.91 17.38
CA GLN A 373 -4.97 27.64 16.85
C GLN A 373 -5.65 26.85 15.74
N GLN A 374 -6.96 26.71 15.86
CA GLN A 374 -7.76 25.88 14.97
C GLN A 374 -8.31 26.72 13.82
N TYR A 375 -8.24 26.18 12.60
CA TYR A 375 -8.76 26.82 11.39
C TYR A 375 -9.65 25.85 10.61
N SER A 376 -10.75 26.34 10.07
CA SER A 376 -11.75 25.49 9.40
C SER A 376 -11.65 25.52 7.88
N SER A 377 -11.01 26.55 7.31
CA SER A 377 -10.92 26.76 5.86
C SER A 377 -9.49 27.05 5.40
N PRO A 378 -9.07 26.54 4.24
CA PRO A 378 -7.78 26.89 3.63
C PRO A 378 -7.58 28.40 3.41
N ASN A 379 -8.66 29.17 3.23
CA ASN A 379 -8.57 30.63 3.08
C ASN A 379 -8.14 31.31 4.39
N GLU A 380 -8.52 30.75 5.54
CA GLU A 380 -8.08 31.24 6.85
C GLU A 380 -6.58 31.03 7.04
N TYR A 381 -5.97 30.03 6.37
CA TYR A 381 -4.52 29.82 6.43
C TYR A 381 -3.76 31.00 5.83
N VAL A 382 -4.25 31.57 4.73
CA VAL A 382 -3.61 32.73 4.09
C VAL A 382 -3.63 33.92 5.03
N ASP A 383 -4.79 34.20 5.64
CA ASP A 383 -4.95 35.29 6.59
C ASP A 383 -4.12 35.09 7.87
N ALA A 384 -4.04 33.85 8.36
CA ALA A 384 -3.25 33.48 9.53
C ALA A 384 -1.75 33.50 9.28
N LEU A 385 -1.28 33.10 8.10
CA LEU A 385 0.15 33.07 7.77
C LEU A 385 0.65 34.44 7.27
N SER A 386 -0.22 35.27 6.67
CA SER A 386 0.15 36.61 6.18
C SER A 386 0.33 37.65 7.29
N ARG A 387 -0.37 37.50 8.43
CA ARG A 387 -0.25 38.40 9.59
C ARG A 387 1.04 38.17 10.41
N GLY A 388 1.77 37.10 10.13
CA GLY A 388 3.11 36.84 10.67
C GLY A 388 3.16 36.72 12.19
N ASN A 389 4.08 37.44 12.84
CA ASN A 389 4.30 37.37 14.30
C ASN A 389 3.53 38.44 15.11
N ASN A 390 2.58 39.14 14.47
CA ASN A 390 1.84 40.22 15.13
C ASN A 390 0.52 39.67 15.70
N ASN A 391 0.27 39.90 16.99
CA ASN A 391 -0.97 39.64 17.75
C ASN A 391 -1.86 38.47 17.25
N GLY A 392 -1.59 37.25 17.74
CA GLY A 392 -2.49 36.10 17.58
C GLY A 392 -2.44 35.43 16.20
N SER A 393 -1.31 35.58 15.51
CA SER A 393 -1.06 35.05 14.18
C SER A 393 -0.12 33.83 14.24
N VAL A 394 -0.21 32.97 13.22
CA VAL A 394 0.43 31.65 13.21
C VAL A 394 1.66 31.65 12.30
N VAL A 395 2.72 30.98 12.74
CA VAL A 395 3.98 30.90 11.97
C VAL A 395 3.96 29.79 10.94
N ALA A 396 3.30 28.69 11.26
CA ALA A 396 3.19 27.54 10.39
C ALA A 396 1.86 26.82 10.61
N VAL A 397 1.29 26.29 9.53
CA VAL A 397 0.08 25.47 9.57
C VAL A 397 0.46 24.03 9.31
N ILE A 398 0.04 23.15 10.21
CA ILE A 398 0.16 21.71 10.06
C ILE A 398 -1.15 21.18 9.49
N ASP A 399 -1.06 20.50 8.37
CA ASP A 399 -2.20 19.88 7.70
C ASP A 399 -1.73 18.62 6.96
N GLU A 400 -2.64 17.87 6.37
CA GLU A 400 -2.26 16.68 5.61
C GLU A 400 -1.79 17.04 4.21
N ILE A 401 -0.85 16.25 3.71
CA ILE A 401 -0.16 16.50 2.45
C ILE A 401 -1.12 16.74 1.26
N PRO A 402 -2.24 15.99 1.06
CA PRO A 402 -3.17 16.28 -0.04
C PRO A 402 -3.79 17.69 0.04
N TYR A 403 -4.21 18.12 1.23
CA TYR A 403 -4.77 19.46 1.44
C TYR A 403 -3.71 20.56 1.31
N ILE A 404 -2.48 20.29 1.74
CA ILE A 404 -1.36 21.21 1.53
C ILE A 404 -1.03 21.34 0.04
N LYS A 405 -0.97 20.24 -0.70
CA LYS A 405 -0.75 20.27 -2.15
C LYS A 405 -1.85 21.09 -2.84
N LEU A 406 -3.10 20.93 -2.42
CA LEU A 406 -4.22 21.75 -2.90
C LEU A 406 -4.05 23.23 -2.53
N PHE A 407 -3.62 23.55 -1.32
CA PHE A 407 -3.34 24.92 -0.89
C PHE A 407 -2.22 25.57 -1.70
N LEU A 408 -1.09 24.86 -1.89
CA LEU A 408 0.07 25.37 -2.63
C LEU A 408 -0.22 25.55 -4.14
N THR A 409 -1.11 24.74 -4.72
CA THR A 409 -1.55 24.93 -6.11
C THR A 409 -2.43 26.17 -6.28
N LYS A 410 -3.23 26.52 -5.26
CA LYS A 410 -3.97 27.80 -5.23
C LYS A 410 -3.08 29.00 -4.93
N HIS A 411 -2.03 28.81 -4.12
CA HIS A 411 -1.10 29.86 -3.68
C HIS A 411 0.34 29.53 -4.09
N LEU A 412 0.61 29.65 -5.39
CA LEU A 412 1.91 29.29 -6.00
C LEU A 412 3.10 30.13 -5.52
N VAL A 413 2.86 31.33 -4.99
CA VAL A 413 3.91 32.28 -4.58
C VAL A 413 3.72 32.64 -3.11
N GLY A 414 4.82 32.58 -2.35
CA GLY A 414 4.87 33.04 -0.96
C GLY A 414 4.73 31.95 0.11
N TYR A 415 4.44 30.70 -0.25
CA TYR A 415 4.30 29.59 0.69
C TYR A 415 5.04 28.34 0.21
N ALA A 416 5.59 27.59 1.16
CA ALA A 416 6.21 26.30 0.88
C ALA A 416 5.94 25.30 2.01
N MET A 417 5.94 24.03 1.63
CA MET A 417 6.01 22.93 2.59
C MET A 417 7.44 22.83 3.11
N ILE A 418 7.64 23.11 4.39
CA ILE A 418 8.97 23.14 5.03
C ILE A 418 9.36 21.81 5.67
N ALA A 419 8.37 20.99 6.02
CA ALA A 419 8.56 19.66 6.57
C ALA A 419 7.40 18.77 6.13
N SER A 420 7.69 17.48 5.93
CA SER A 420 6.70 16.47 5.61
C SER A 420 7.10 15.14 6.21
N GLU A 421 6.17 14.49 6.89
CA GLU A 421 6.28 13.10 7.32
C GLU A 421 5.28 12.27 6.51
N PRO A 422 5.75 11.59 5.44
CA PRO A 422 4.89 10.71 4.67
C PRO A 422 4.48 9.52 5.52
N THR A 423 3.25 9.08 5.34
CA THR A 423 2.70 7.89 6.01
C THR A 423 2.33 6.85 4.96
N THR A 424 2.31 5.57 5.31
CA THR A 424 1.87 4.47 4.41
C THR A 424 0.35 4.43 4.21
N ASN A 425 -0.33 5.55 4.46
CA ASN A 425 -1.77 5.66 4.49
C ASN A 425 -2.24 6.56 3.35
N GLY A 426 -3.54 6.58 3.06
CA GLY A 426 -4.13 7.30 1.94
C GLY A 426 -5.65 7.34 1.98
N PHE A 427 -6.22 8.08 1.03
CA PHE A 427 -7.63 7.94 0.70
C PHE A 427 -7.86 6.58 0.06
N ALA A 428 -8.95 5.93 0.46
CA ALA A 428 -9.37 4.64 -0.03
C ALA A 428 -10.90 4.60 -0.15
N PHE A 429 -11.39 3.73 -1.03
CA PHE A 429 -12.80 3.38 -1.10
C PHE A 429 -13.09 2.27 -0.08
N TRP A 430 -14.32 2.24 0.43
CA TRP A 430 -14.73 1.34 1.50
C TRP A 430 -15.91 0.49 1.07
N ASP A 431 -15.84 -0.81 1.32
CA ASP A 431 -16.88 -1.78 1.02
C ASP A 431 -16.93 -2.89 2.08
N LEU A 432 -18.09 -3.55 2.18
CA LEU A 432 -18.26 -4.62 3.16
C LEU A 432 -17.28 -5.76 2.94
N ILE A 433 -16.73 -6.27 4.04
CA ILE A 433 -15.79 -7.39 4.07
C ILE A 433 -16.38 -8.59 3.31
N SER A 434 -15.90 -8.83 2.09
CA SER A 434 -16.18 -10.07 1.38
C SER A 434 -15.19 -11.12 1.89
N PHE A 435 -15.56 -11.82 2.97
CA PHE A 435 -14.82 -13.02 3.33
C PHE A 435 -14.98 -14.09 2.24
N SER A 436 -13.93 -14.29 1.44
CA SER A 436 -13.44 -15.64 1.16
C SER A 436 -11.92 -15.66 0.92
N PRO A 437 -11.12 -16.14 1.88
CA PRO A 437 -9.68 -16.37 1.72
C PRO A 437 -9.30 -17.40 0.65
N SER A 438 -10.27 -18.06 -0.01
CA SER A 438 -10.01 -18.99 -1.13
C SER A 438 -9.54 -18.29 -2.39
N ASP A 439 -9.93 -17.03 -2.60
CA ASP A 439 -9.84 -16.40 -3.92
C ASP A 439 -8.42 -15.84 -4.21
N ILE A 440 -7.59 -15.71 -3.17
CA ILE A 440 -6.19 -15.27 -3.28
C ILE A 440 -5.25 -16.45 -3.60
N LEU A 441 -5.64 -17.69 -3.27
CA LEU A 441 -4.81 -18.86 -3.54
C LEU A 441 -4.87 -19.31 -5.01
N ASP A 442 -6.00 -19.04 -5.69
CA ASP A 442 -6.19 -19.37 -7.10
C ASP A 442 -5.47 -18.40 -8.06
N LEU A 443 -5.21 -17.16 -7.61
CA LEU A 443 -4.45 -16.16 -8.39
C LEU A 443 -2.93 -16.32 -8.28
N LEU A 444 -2.44 -17.05 -7.27
CA LEU A 444 -1.00 -17.32 -7.09
C LEU A 444 -0.57 -18.70 -7.61
N THR A 445 -1.50 -19.50 -8.15
CA THR A 445 -1.22 -20.85 -8.65
C THR A 445 -1.63 -21.09 -10.12
N SER A 446 -2.00 -20.05 -10.88
CA SER A 446 -2.21 -20.15 -12.33
C SER A 446 -1.02 -19.65 -13.15
#